data_AF-A0AAV7M098-F1
#
_entry.id   AF-A0AAV7M098-F1
#
_cell.length_a   1.000
_cell.length_b   1.000
_cell.length_c   1.000
_cell.angle_alpha   90.00
_cell.angle_beta   90.00
_cell.angle_gamma   90.00
#
_symmetry.space_group_name_H-M   'P 1'
#
loop_
_entity.id
_entity.type
_entity.pdbx_description
1 polymer ?
#
loop_
_entity_poly.entity_id
_entity_poly.type
_entity_poly.pdbx_seq_one_letter_code
_entity_poly.pdbx_strand_id
1 'polypeptide(L)'
;MTVSFLSQQADLSGIVEEIEDLVARLDDLREVYLQFEEGLEATALFVAATYTLSDHVGMEPPLKEYQIVHLVNAVFSKKNFENLAEAFGVACAAAALSQNNYHLPLIVVSDGPAVVSHKHPILRLRVTDVLSQPLTQANCSMQSLQPPKPQFFNRQHSPHQGISLNSTS
;
A
#
# COMPACT_ATOMS: atom_id res chain seq x y z
N MET A 1 -28.82 7.27 7.09
CA MET A 1 -28.90 8.74 6.97
C MET A 1 -28.67 9.07 5.50
N THR A 2 -29.62 9.74 4.87
CA THR A 2 -29.57 10.14 3.45
C THR A 2 -28.70 11.38 3.30
N VAL A 3 -27.60 11.27 2.56
CA VAL A 3 -26.79 12.43 2.13
C VAL A 3 -27.50 13.07 0.95
N SER A 4 -28.24 14.14 1.21
CA SER A 4 -28.88 14.93 0.17
C SER A 4 -28.87 16.37 0.63
N PHE A 5 -27.77 17.11 0.44
CA PHE A 5 -27.78 18.58 0.53
C PHE A 5 -26.57 19.29 -0.12
N LEU A 6 -26.07 18.79 -1.25
CA LEU A 6 -25.31 19.66 -2.16
C LEU A 6 -26.14 19.84 -3.41
N SER A 7 -26.58 21.09 -3.64
CA SER A 7 -27.22 21.50 -4.89
C SER A 7 -26.29 21.12 -6.04
N GLN A 8 -26.82 20.65 -7.18
CA GLN A 8 -26.03 20.40 -8.40
C GLN A 8 -25.27 21.65 -8.92
N GLN A 9 -25.45 22.79 -8.28
CA GLN A 9 -24.83 24.09 -8.54
C GLN A 9 -23.90 24.59 -7.43
N ALA A 10 -23.62 23.78 -6.40
CA ALA A 10 -22.62 24.14 -5.42
C ALA A 10 -21.24 24.15 -6.08
N ASP A 11 -20.49 25.25 -5.94
CA ASP A 11 -19.09 25.28 -6.32
C ASP A 11 -18.31 24.41 -5.33
N LEU A 12 -17.81 23.28 -5.80
CA LEU A 12 -17.09 22.30 -4.99
C LEU A 12 -15.57 22.44 -5.13
N SER A 13 -15.07 23.41 -5.92
CA SER A 13 -13.63 23.59 -6.14
C SER A 13 -12.88 23.82 -4.82
N GLY A 14 -13.44 24.63 -3.92
CA GLY A 14 -12.84 24.90 -2.62
C GLY A 14 -12.72 23.64 -1.75
N ILE A 15 -13.65 22.68 -1.87
CA ILE A 15 -13.57 21.40 -1.13
C ILE A 15 -12.47 20.51 -1.73
N VAL A 16 -12.24 20.58 -3.04
CA VAL A 16 -11.17 19.84 -3.70
C VAL A 16 -9.79 20.36 -3.25
N GLU A 17 -9.62 21.68 -3.11
CA GLU A 17 -8.39 22.29 -2.58
C GLU A 17 -8.11 21.82 -1.13
N GLU A 18 -9.14 21.74 -0.29
CA GLU A 18 -9.01 21.25 1.09
C GLU A 18 -8.53 19.79 1.16
N ILE A 19 -8.71 18.97 0.10
CA ILE A 19 -8.15 17.60 0.07
C ILE A 19 -6.62 17.65 0.13
N GLU A 20 -5.98 18.53 -0.64
CA GLU A 20 -4.51 18.64 -0.65
C GLU A 20 -3.98 19.06 0.73
N ASP A 21 -4.66 19.99 1.39
CA ASP A 21 -4.34 20.42 2.75
C ASP A 21 -4.53 19.31 3.78
N LEU A 22 -5.61 18.52 3.66
CA LEU A 22 -5.85 17.36 4.51
C LEU A 22 -4.79 16.28 4.33
N VAL A 23 -4.29 16.06 3.12
CA VAL A 23 -3.21 15.09 2.84
C VAL A 23 -1.93 15.48 3.55
N ALA A 24 -1.63 16.77 3.67
CA ALA A 24 -0.45 17.27 4.38
C ALA A 24 -0.49 17.01 5.90
N ARG A 25 -1.66 16.69 6.46
CA ARG A 25 -1.86 16.35 7.87
C ARG A 25 -1.74 14.85 8.18
N LEU A 26 -1.58 14.01 7.16
CA LEU A 26 -1.41 12.57 7.35
C LEU A 26 -0.03 12.28 7.94
N ASP A 27 0.01 11.42 8.94
CA ASP A 27 1.24 10.87 9.49
C ASP A 27 1.80 9.79 8.56
N ASP A 28 3.10 9.88 8.27
CA ASP A 28 3.84 8.78 7.67
C ASP A 28 4.20 7.76 8.75
N LEU A 29 3.53 6.62 8.71
CA LEU A 29 3.79 5.51 9.62
C LEU A 29 4.63 4.46 8.90
N ARG A 30 5.89 4.36 9.32
CA ARG A 30 6.84 3.31 8.89
C ARG A 30 7.11 3.29 7.38
N GLU A 31 7.04 4.43 6.69
CA GLU A 31 7.33 4.58 5.26
C GLU A 31 6.40 3.77 4.34
N VAL A 32 5.29 3.22 4.85
CA VAL A 32 4.38 2.35 4.06
C VAL A 32 2.90 2.63 4.30
N TYR A 33 2.57 3.48 5.27
CA TYR A 33 1.21 3.86 5.61
C TYR A 33 1.11 5.38 5.74
N LEU A 34 -0.02 5.92 5.29
CA LEU A 34 -0.44 7.28 5.58
C LEU A 34 -1.74 7.20 6.35
N GLN A 35 -1.80 7.85 7.50
CA GLN A 35 -2.94 7.78 8.40
C GLN A 35 -3.09 9.09 9.17
N PHE A 36 -4.32 9.50 9.44
CA PHE A 36 -4.57 10.58 10.38
C PHE A 36 -4.26 10.16 11.82
N GLU A 37 -3.81 11.11 12.65
CA GLU A 37 -3.64 10.93 14.10
C GLU A 37 -4.92 10.40 14.77
N GLU A 38 -6.09 10.81 14.26
CA GLU A 38 -7.42 10.40 14.72
C GLU A 38 -7.73 8.92 14.46
N GLY A 39 -6.91 8.23 13.66
CA GLY A 39 -6.98 6.78 13.50
C GLY A 39 -7.64 6.31 12.20
N LEU A 40 -7.97 5.01 12.18
CA LEU A 40 -8.36 4.30 10.95
C LEU A 40 -9.71 4.78 10.41
N GLU A 41 -10.68 5.05 11.30
CA GLU A 41 -11.99 5.54 10.88
C GLU A 41 -11.88 6.85 10.10
N ALA A 42 -11.19 7.85 10.64
CA ALA A 42 -10.99 9.14 9.99
C ALA A 42 -10.28 8.99 8.63
N THR A 43 -9.25 8.15 8.59
CA THR A 43 -8.49 7.84 7.37
C THR A 43 -9.36 7.17 6.31
N ALA A 44 -10.16 6.18 6.69
CA ALA A 44 -11.03 5.46 5.76
C ALA A 44 -12.18 6.35 5.25
N LEU A 45 -12.78 7.18 6.11
CA LEU A 45 -13.79 8.15 5.70
C LEU A 45 -13.22 9.22 4.78
N PHE A 46 -12.00 9.69 5.03
CA PHE A 46 -11.30 10.61 4.12
C PHE A 46 -11.11 10.00 2.73
N VAL A 47 -10.65 8.75 2.64
CA VAL A 47 -10.53 8.04 1.37
C VAL A 47 -11.89 7.93 0.69
N ALA A 48 -12.93 7.49 1.41
CA ALA A 48 -14.27 7.37 0.86
C ALA A 48 -14.80 8.70 0.32
N ALA A 49 -14.68 9.78 1.08
CA ALA A 49 -15.13 11.11 0.71
C ALA A 49 -14.36 11.68 -0.48
N THR A 50 -13.04 11.54 -0.49
CA THR A 50 -12.16 12.00 -1.57
C THR A 50 -12.54 11.38 -2.91
N TYR A 51 -12.69 10.05 -2.95
CA TYR A 51 -13.05 9.35 -4.18
C TYR A 51 -14.50 9.63 -4.60
N THR A 52 -15.44 9.68 -3.64
CA THR A 52 -16.84 10.02 -3.95
C THR A 52 -16.98 11.44 -4.50
N LEU A 53 -16.24 12.40 -3.94
CA LEU A 53 -16.22 13.78 -4.44
C LEU A 53 -15.63 13.83 -5.85
N SER A 54 -14.51 13.15 -6.05
CA SER A 54 -13.83 13.05 -7.35
C SER A 54 -14.74 12.48 -8.44
N ASP A 55 -15.48 11.42 -8.14
CA ASP A 55 -16.49 10.86 -9.06
C ASP A 55 -17.63 11.86 -9.31
N HIS A 56 -18.05 12.61 -8.30
CA HIS A 56 -19.11 13.60 -8.42
C HIS A 56 -18.73 14.81 -9.29
N VAL A 57 -17.49 15.32 -9.15
CA VAL A 57 -17.00 16.48 -9.91
C VAL A 57 -16.37 16.09 -11.25
N GLY A 58 -16.14 14.80 -11.50
CA GLY A 58 -15.51 14.31 -12.73
C GLY A 58 -14.03 14.68 -12.85
N MET A 59 -13.34 14.88 -11.72
CA MET A 59 -11.91 15.19 -11.67
C MET A 59 -11.19 14.13 -10.85
N GLU A 60 -9.96 13.80 -11.25
CA GLU A 60 -9.11 12.88 -10.51
C GLU A 60 -8.83 13.42 -9.09
N PRO A 61 -8.82 12.54 -8.06
CA PRO A 61 -8.43 12.96 -6.71
C PRO A 61 -7.05 13.63 -6.74
N PRO A 62 -6.85 14.76 -6.04
CA PRO A 62 -5.56 15.43 -5.97
C PRO A 62 -4.60 14.70 -5.00
N LEU A 63 -4.32 13.43 -5.32
CA LEU A 63 -3.47 12.51 -4.56
C LEU A 63 -2.36 11.97 -5.46
N LYS A 64 -1.14 11.90 -4.95
CA LYS A 64 -0.03 11.27 -5.65
C LYS A 64 -0.15 9.74 -5.55
N GLU A 65 0.31 9.03 -6.57
CA GLU A 65 0.22 7.55 -6.64
C GLU A 65 0.74 6.84 -5.38
N TYR A 66 1.92 7.24 -4.87
CA TYR A 66 2.46 6.65 -3.64
C TYR A 66 1.59 6.91 -2.40
N GLN A 67 0.94 8.08 -2.33
CA GLN A 67 0.05 8.42 -1.21
C GLN A 67 -1.18 7.52 -1.22
N ILE A 68 -1.70 7.23 -2.41
CA ILE A 68 -2.82 6.31 -2.60
C ILE A 68 -2.44 4.91 -2.13
N VAL A 69 -1.26 4.41 -2.52
CA VAL A 69 -0.76 3.10 -2.05
C VAL A 69 -0.68 3.07 -0.52
N HIS A 70 -0.13 4.11 0.10
CA HIS A 70 0.04 4.17 1.55
C HIS A 70 -1.30 4.28 2.31
N LEU A 71 -2.26 5.05 1.77
CA LEU A 71 -3.62 5.14 2.32
C LEU A 71 -4.37 3.80 2.22
N VAL A 72 -4.32 3.15 1.06
CA VAL A 72 -4.94 1.83 0.84
C VAL A 72 -4.33 0.80 1.77
N ASN A 73 -3.00 0.79 1.92
CA ASN A 73 -2.32 -0.08 2.87
C ASN A 73 -2.78 0.18 4.31
N ALA A 74 -2.94 1.45 4.71
CA ALA A 74 -3.41 1.79 6.05
C ALA A 74 -4.84 1.26 6.27
N VAL A 75 -5.73 1.48 5.30
CA VAL A 75 -7.15 1.10 5.37
C VAL A 75 -7.35 -0.43 5.42
N PHE A 76 -6.59 -1.20 4.62
CA PHE A 76 -6.84 -2.64 4.45
C PHE A 76 -5.82 -3.56 5.14
N SER A 77 -4.88 -3.03 5.93
CA SER A 77 -3.88 -3.84 6.64
C SER A 77 -4.42 -4.57 7.87
N LYS A 78 -5.46 -4.04 8.53
CA LYS A 78 -6.05 -4.63 9.75
C LYS A 78 -6.88 -5.86 9.42
N LYS A 79 -6.66 -6.95 10.18
CA LYS A 79 -7.50 -8.17 10.13
C LYS A 79 -8.74 -8.10 11.02
N ASN A 80 -8.71 -7.22 12.03
CA ASN A 80 -9.77 -7.02 13.00
C ASN A 80 -9.95 -5.51 13.23
N PHE A 81 -11.18 -5.06 13.38
CA PHE A 81 -11.52 -3.68 13.68
C PHE A 81 -11.79 -3.52 15.18
N GLU A 82 -11.40 -2.38 15.74
CA GLU A 82 -11.55 -2.08 17.16
C GLU A 82 -13.01 -1.79 17.52
N ASN A 83 -13.74 -1.19 16.60
CA ASN A 83 -15.15 -0.84 16.77
C ASN A 83 -15.91 -0.86 15.43
N LEU A 84 -17.24 -0.70 15.51
CA LEU A 84 -18.12 -0.71 14.34
C LEU A 84 -17.85 0.48 13.39
N ALA A 85 -17.41 1.62 13.92
CA ALA A 85 -17.18 2.82 13.14
C ALA A 85 -15.95 2.68 12.23
N GLU A 86 -14.86 2.07 12.71
CA GLU A 86 -13.73 1.64 11.87
C GLU A 86 -14.19 0.69 10.75
N ALA A 87 -14.95 -0.35 11.10
CA ALA A 87 -15.43 -1.33 10.13
C ALA A 87 -16.32 -0.67 9.06
N PHE A 88 -17.18 0.27 9.46
CA PHE A 88 -18.03 1.04 8.56
C PHE A 88 -17.19 1.94 7.64
N GLY A 89 -16.24 2.69 8.19
CA GLY A 89 -15.34 3.55 7.41
C GLY A 89 -14.57 2.76 6.35
N VAL A 90 -14.02 1.60 6.72
CA VAL A 90 -13.31 0.70 5.79
C VAL A 90 -14.23 0.18 4.70
N ALA A 91 -15.47 -0.20 5.04
CA ALA A 91 -16.47 -0.61 4.05
C ALA A 91 -16.83 0.52 3.07
N CYS A 92 -16.97 1.77 3.56
CA CYS A 92 -17.19 2.94 2.72
C CYS A 92 -16.00 3.20 1.78
N ALA A 93 -14.77 3.14 2.30
CA ALA A 93 -13.57 3.30 1.50
C ALA A 93 -13.47 2.22 0.41
N ALA A 94 -13.75 0.95 0.75
CA ALA A 94 -13.75 -0.15 -0.20
C ALA A 94 -14.78 0.03 -1.32
N ALA A 95 -15.99 0.49 -0.97
CA ALA A 95 -17.03 0.78 -1.95
C ALA A 95 -16.62 1.89 -2.92
N ALA A 96 -16.10 3.02 -2.39
CA ALA A 96 -15.64 4.13 -3.22
C ALA A 96 -14.48 3.72 -4.14
N LEU A 97 -13.49 3.01 -3.60
CA LEU A 97 -12.32 2.54 -4.37
C LEU A 97 -12.65 1.47 -5.41
N SER A 98 -13.66 0.63 -5.19
CA SER A 98 -14.08 -0.38 -6.18
C SER A 98 -14.90 0.22 -7.33
N GLN A 99 -15.54 1.36 -7.12
CA GLN A 99 -16.50 1.95 -8.08
C GLN A 99 -16.01 3.22 -8.78
N ASN A 100 -14.80 3.70 -8.49
CA ASN A 100 -14.27 4.93 -9.08
C ASN A 100 -13.64 4.73 -10.47
N ASN A 101 -13.47 5.83 -11.22
CA ASN A 101 -12.91 5.82 -12.58
C ASN A 101 -11.42 6.19 -12.66
N TYR A 102 -10.74 6.34 -11.52
CA TYR A 102 -9.40 6.92 -11.45
C TYR A 102 -8.35 5.88 -11.07
N HIS A 103 -8.37 5.43 -9.82
CA HIS A 103 -7.39 4.51 -9.26
C HIS A 103 -8.12 3.26 -8.77
N LEU A 104 -7.80 2.09 -9.33
CA LEU A 104 -8.35 0.81 -8.91
C LEU A 104 -7.30 0.06 -8.07
N PRO A 105 -7.36 0.09 -6.73
CA PRO A 105 -6.38 -0.60 -5.91
C PRO A 105 -6.57 -2.11 -6.01
N LEU A 106 -5.47 -2.83 -6.18
CA LEU A 106 -5.47 -4.28 -6.38
C LEU A 106 -5.04 -5.00 -5.11
N ILE A 107 -5.77 -6.07 -4.79
CA ILE A 107 -5.41 -7.02 -3.74
C ILE A 107 -4.80 -8.25 -4.39
N VAL A 108 -3.55 -8.56 -4.03
CA VAL A 108 -2.81 -9.73 -4.54
C VAL A 108 -2.52 -10.68 -3.37
N VAL A 109 -3.07 -11.88 -3.43
CA VAL A 109 -2.87 -12.92 -2.39
C VAL A 109 -2.51 -14.25 -3.01
N SER A 110 -1.77 -15.11 -2.29
CA SER A 110 -1.47 -16.45 -2.75
C SER A 110 -2.73 -17.32 -2.79
N ASP A 111 -3.00 -17.94 -3.93
CA ASP A 111 -4.06 -18.93 -4.09
C ASP A 111 -3.49 -20.32 -3.77
N GLY A 112 -3.46 -20.64 -2.47
CA GLY A 112 -2.82 -21.85 -1.93
C GLY A 112 -1.44 -21.56 -1.31
N PRO A 113 -0.57 -22.58 -1.16
CA PRO A 113 0.73 -22.42 -0.53
C PRO A 113 1.60 -21.39 -1.25
N ALA A 114 2.10 -20.39 -0.53
CA ALA A 114 3.02 -19.38 -1.04
C ALA A 114 4.48 -19.87 -1.18
N VAL A 115 4.72 -21.18 -1.05
CA VAL A 115 6.05 -21.79 -1.09
C VAL A 115 6.27 -22.46 -2.44
N VAL A 116 7.28 -22.00 -3.16
CA VAL A 116 7.72 -22.60 -4.43
C VAL A 116 8.86 -23.59 -4.15
N SER A 117 8.77 -24.79 -4.72
CA SER A 117 9.83 -25.80 -4.63
C SER A 117 9.92 -26.58 -5.93
N HIS A 118 10.97 -27.38 -6.11
CA HIS A 118 11.04 -28.29 -7.26
C HIS A 118 9.84 -29.25 -7.36
N LYS A 119 9.23 -29.62 -6.23
CA LYS A 119 8.03 -30.47 -6.18
C LYS A 119 6.73 -29.69 -6.43
N HIS A 120 6.73 -28.38 -6.16
CA HIS A 120 5.60 -27.47 -6.36
C HIS A 120 6.10 -26.19 -7.05
N PRO A 121 6.36 -26.24 -8.37
CA PRO A 121 7.02 -25.14 -9.07
C PRO A 121 6.07 -23.99 -9.43
N ILE A 122 4.77 -24.13 -9.14
CA ILE A 122 3.73 -23.17 -9.54
C ILE A 122 3.29 -22.38 -8.33
N LEU A 123 3.49 -21.05 -8.36
CA LEU A 123 2.84 -20.09 -7.48
C LEU A 123 1.56 -19.60 -8.16
N ARG A 124 0.40 -19.79 -7.53
CA ARG A 124 -0.87 -19.21 -7.99
C ARG A 124 -1.15 -17.97 -7.16
N LEU A 125 -1.52 -16.89 -7.84
CA LEU A 125 -1.92 -15.63 -7.21
C LEU A 125 -3.37 -15.36 -7.59
N ARG A 126 -4.15 -14.94 -6.61
CA ARG A 126 -5.46 -14.35 -6.81
C ARG A 126 -5.29 -12.85 -6.78
N VAL A 127 -5.78 -12.20 -7.83
CA VAL A 127 -5.77 -10.74 -7.99
C VAL A 127 -7.20 -10.27 -8.10
N THR A 128 -7.62 -9.38 -7.22
CA THR A 128 -8.97 -8.81 -7.17
C THR A 128 -8.89 -7.31 -6.89
N ASP A 129 -10.03 -6.63 -6.97
CA ASP A 129 -10.17 -5.33 -6.32
C ASP A 129 -10.27 -5.48 -4.77
N VAL A 130 -10.44 -4.35 -4.09
CA VAL A 130 -10.61 -4.26 -2.64
C VAL A 130 -11.90 -4.91 -2.10
N LEU A 131 -12.90 -5.15 -2.95
CA LEU A 131 -14.14 -5.87 -2.62
C LEU A 131 -14.11 -7.34 -3.06
N SER A 132 -12.92 -7.87 -3.38
CA SER A 132 -12.73 -9.24 -3.86
C SER A 132 -13.46 -9.56 -5.18
N GLN A 133 -13.75 -8.55 -5.98
CA GLN A 133 -14.34 -8.73 -7.31
C GLN A 133 -13.27 -9.07 -8.36
N PRO A 134 -13.63 -9.87 -9.38
CA PRO A 134 -12.74 -10.13 -10.50
C PRO A 134 -12.41 -8.85 -11.26
N LEU A 135 -11.17 -8.73 -11.73
CA LEU A 135 -10.77 -7.64 -12.62
C LEU A 135 -11.32 -7.85 -14.02
N THR A 136 -11.79 -6.77 -14.66
CA THR A 136 -12.25 -6.80 -16.06
C THR A 136 -11.10 -7.08 -17.03
N GLN A 137 -9.91 -6.54 -16.75
CA GLN A 137 -8.70 -6.75 -17.54
C GLN A 137 -7.46 -6.47 -16.68
N ALA A 138 -6.39 -7.25 -16.88
CA ALA A 138 -5.10 -6.99 -16.24
C ALA A 138 -3.95 -7.37 -17.19
N ASN A 139 -2.93 -6.51 -17.29
CA ASN A 139 -1.67 -6.82 -17.94
C ASN A 139 -0.62 -7.11 -16.86
N CYS A 140 0.00 -8.29 -16.91
CA CYS A 140 1.01 -8.69 -15.92
C CYS A 140 2.39 -8.76 -16.58
N SER A 141 3.39 -8.14 -15.95
CA SER A 141 4.80 -8.35 -16.29
C SER A 141 5.52 -8.99 -15.12
N MET A 142 6.45 -9.91 -15.41
CA MET A 142 7.24 -10.60 -14.40
C MET A 142 8.72 -10.27 -14.64
N GLN A 143 9.39 -9.77 -13.60
CA GLN A 143 10.83 -9.54 -13.61
C GLN A 143 11.51 -10.48 -12.63
N SER A 144 12.59 -11.14 -13.07
CA SER A 144 13.43 -11.97 -12.21
C SER A 144 14.56 -11.12 -11.66
N LEU A 145 14.63 -10.99 -10.33
CA LEU A 145 15.81 -10.43 -9.65
C LEU A 145 16.83 -11.55 -9.50
N GLN A 146 17.99 -11.43 -10.17
CA GLN A 146 19.10 -12.33 -9.93
C GLN A 146 19.58 -12.18 -8.48
N PRO A 147 19.80 -13.27 -7.73
CA PRO A 147 20.37 -13.18 -6.39
C PRO A 147 21.76 -12.51 -6.46
N PRO A 148 22.14 -11.70 -5.45
CA PRO A 148 23.44 -11.07 -5.41
C PRO A 148 24.54 -12.14 -5.50
N LYS A 149 25.51 -11.95 -6.40
CA LYS A 149 26.65 -12.87 -6.55
C LYS A 149 27.35 -12.99 -5.18
N PRO A 150 27.62 -14.21 -4.69
CA PRO A 150 28.36 -14.39 -3.46
C PRO A 150 29.72 -13.73 -3.59
N GLN A 151 29.99 -12.71 -2.77
CA GLN A 151 31.32 -12.14 -2.63
C GLN A 151 32.17 -13.15 -1.86
N PHE A 152 32.94 -13.95 -2.57
CA PHE A 152 33.96 -14.79 -1.94
C PHE A 152 35.02 -13.87 -1.35
N PHE A 153 35.00 -13.70 -0.02
CA PHE A 153 36.03 -12.98 0.71
C PHE A 153 37.33 -13.79 0.63
N ASN A 154 38.22 -13.38 -0.28
CA ASN A 154 39.49 -14.05 -0.51
C ASN A 154 40.41 -13.72 0.67
N ARG A 155 40.45 -14.58 1.69
CA ARG A 155 41.38 -14.43 2.81
C ARG A 155 42.79 -14.77 2.29
N GLN A 156 43.52 -13.75 1.84
CA GLN A 156 44.93 -13.94 1.48
C GLN A 156 45.71 -14.37 2.73
N HIS A 157 46.28 -15.57 2.66
CA HIS A 157 47.31 -16.04 3.58
C HIS A 157 48.60 -15.23 3.32
N SER A 158 49.00 -14.40 4.26
CA SER A 158 50.35 -13.83 4.30
C SER A 158 51.32 -14.85 4.93
N PRO A 159 52.47 -15.15 4.32
CA PRO A 159 53.43 -16.11 4.86
C PRO A 159 54.34 -15.48 5.92
N HIS A 160 54.60 -16.26 6.97
CA HIS A 160 55.76 -16.25 7.88
C HIS A 160 56.32 -14.91 8.37
N GLN A 161 56.10 -14.59 9.65
CA GLN A 161 57.10 -13.89 10.47
C GLN A 161 57.74 -14.88 11.43
N GLY A 162 59.06 -15.04 11.29
CA GLY A 162 59.90 -15.92 12.09
C GLY A 162 60.01 -15.46 13.53
N ILE A 163 59.95 -16.42 14.45
CA ILE A 163 60.25 -16.24 15.86
C ILE A 163 61.77 -16.24 15.99
N SER A 164 62.36 -15.09 16.34
CA SER A 164 63.76 -15.03 16.77
C SER A 164 63.82 -15.27 18.28
N LEU A 165 64.37 -16.42 18.66
CA LEU A 165 64.78 -16.73 20.04
C LEU A 165 66.03 -15.91 20.36
N ASN A 166 66.01 -15.14 21.44
CA ASN A 166 67.23 -14.64 22.08
C ASN A 166 67.32 -15.18 23.50
N SER A 167 68.34 -16.01 23.70
CA SER A 167 68.81 -16.54 24.97
C SER A 167 70.14 -15.89 25.32
N THR A 168 70.24 -15.30 26.51
CA THR A 168 71.47 -14.99 27.28
C THR A 168 70.99 -14.43 28.62
N SER A 169 71.53 -14.70 29.80
CA SER A 169 72.51 -15.65 30.34
C SER A 169 72.40 -15.47 31.86
#